data_AF-B1B5A9-F1
#
_entry.id   AF-B1B5A9-F1
#
_cell.length_a   1.000
_cell.length_b   1.000
_cell.length_c   1.000
_cell.angle_alpha   90.00
_cell.angle_beta   90.00
_cell.angle_gamma   90.00
#
_symmetry.space_group_name_H-M   'P 1'
#
loop_
_entity.id
_entity.type
_entity.pdbx_description
1 polymer ?
#
loop_
_entity_poly.entity_id
_entity_poly.type
_entity_poly.pdbx_seq_one_letter_code
_entity_poly.pdbx_strand_id
1 'polypeptide(L)' 'IPGKANILLNKITDKTFISFQSSEKYFKKKNTILSNYPVRKNILSVSKEKIFRELKFENGIFTVLVFGGSLG' A
#
# COMPACT_ATOMS: atom_id res chain seq x y z
N ILE A 1 -9.37 10.38 -1.78
CA ILE A 1 -9.18 11.80 -1.44
C ILE A 1 -8.07 11.86 -0.40
N PRO A 2 -6.99 12.64 -0.61
CA PRO A 2 -5.90 12.73 0.35
C PRO A 2 -6.29 13.50 1.62
N GLY A 3 -5.62 13.21 2.73
CA GLY A 3 -5.82 13.93 4.00
C GLY A 3 -5.38 15.39 3.91
N LYS A 4 -6.00 16.26 4.74
CA LYS A 4 -5.71 17.71 4.76
C LYS A 4 -4.23 18.02 4.99
N ALA A 5 -3.57 17.27 5.88
CA ALA A 5 -2.14 17.41 6.15
C ALA A 5 -1.28 17.18 4.89
N ASN A 6 -1.59 16.14 4.11
CA ASN A 6 -0.86 15.83 2.87
C ASN A 6 -1.00 16.95 1.82
N ILE A 7 -2.19 17.53 1.70
CA ILE A 7 -2.45 18.66 0.78
C ILE A 7 -1.65 19.90 1.22
N LEU A 8 -1.60 20.19 2.53
CA LEU A 8 -0.84 21.33 3.05
C LEU A 8 0.67 21.14 2.82
N LEU A 9 1.21 19.97 3.18
CA LEU A 9 2.63 19.66 3.07
C LEU A 9 3.13 19.62 1.62
N ASN A 10 2.29 19.21 0.65
CA ASN A 10 2.65 19.24 -0.77
C ASN A 10 3.15 20.61 -1.25
N LYS A 11 2.78 21.70 -0.56
CA LYS A 11 3.24 23.04 -0.91
C LYS A 11 4.74 23.25 -0.72
N ILE A 12 5.36 22.55 0.23
CA ILE A 12 6.75 22.74 0.68
C ILE A 12 7.67 21.55 0.39
N THR A 13 7.12 20.40 -0.02
CA THR A 13 7.90 19.19 -0.32
C THR A 13 8.48 19.22 -1.74
N ASP A 14 9.70 18.69 -1.91
CA ASP A 14 10.33 18.54 -3.23
C ASP A 14 9.57 17.58 -4.15
N LYS A 15 9.06 16.48 -3.57
CA LYS A 15 8.33 15.43 -4.29
C LYS A 15 7.19 14.89 -3.43
N THR A 16 6.06 14.60 -4.07
CA THR A 16 4.88 13.97 -3.48
C THR A 16 4.59 12.70 -4.27
N PHE A 17 4.71 11.56 -3.59
CA PHE A 17 4.44 10.25 -4.18
C PHE A 17 2.98 9.87 -3.94
N ILE A 18 2.28 9.48 -5.01
CA ILE A 18 0.89 9.05 -4.93
C ILE A 18 0.75 7.62 -5.44
N SER A 19 -0.19 6.87 -4.86
CA SER A 19 -0.52 5.51 -5.30
C SER A 19 -1.65 5.45 -6.32
N PHE A 20 -2.46 6.51 -6.44
CA PHE A 20 -3.63 6.54 -7.30
C PHE A 20 -3.63 7.77 -8.19
N GLN A 21 -3.81 7.56 -9.50
CA GLN A 21 -3.90 8.65 -10.46
C GLN A 21 -5.02 9.65 -10.14
N SER A 22 -6.16 9.17 -9.62
CA SER A 22 -7.28 10.01 -9.20
C SER A 22 -6.93 11.02 -8.09
N SER A 23 -5.83 10.80 -7.36
CA SER A 23 -5.36 11.71 -6.32
C SER A 23 -4.51 12.87 -6.86
N GLU A 24 -4.02 12.78 -8.10
CA GLU A 24 -3.13 13.78 -8.69
C GLU A 24 -3.75 15.18 -8.71
N LYS A 25 -5.07 15.28 -8.95
CA LYS A 25 -5.81 16.56 -9.01
C LYS A 25 -5.77 17.37 -7.71
N TYR A 26 -5.36 16.78 -6.58
CA TYR A 26 -5.29 17.45 -5.27
C TYR A 26 -3.88 17.99 -4.95
N PHE A 27 -2.88 17.72 -5.80
CA PHE A 27 -1.49 18.06 -5.57
C PHE A 27 -0.92 18.92 -6.71
N LYS A 28 0.18 19.63 -6.45
CA LYS A 28 0.89 20.39 -7.49
C LYS A 28 1.48 19.41 -8.52
N LYS A 29 1.05 19.49 -9.78
CA LYS A 29 1.53 18.58 -10.86
C LYS A 29 3.05 18.51 -10.97
N LYS A 30 3.73 19.66 -10.83
CA LYS A 30 5.20 19.76 -11.02
C LYS A 30 6.03 18.89 -10.08
N ASN A 31 5.51 18.54 -8.89
CA ASN A 31 6.22 17.76 -7.88
C ASN A 31 5.50 16.45 -7.52
N THR A 32 4.49 16.04 -8.28
CA THR A 32 3.72 14.83 -7.99
C THR A 32 4.18 13.67 -8.86
N ILE A 33 4.40 12.50 -8.26
CA ILE A 33 4.88 11.28 -8.93
C ILE A 33 3.93 10.13 -8.61
N LEU A 34 3.38 9.50 -9.65
CA LEU A 34 2.63 8.26 -9.50
C LEU A 34 3.60 7.08 -9.37
N SER A 35 3.81 6.60 -8.14
CA SER A 35 4.74 5.50 -7.85
C SER A 35 4.08 4.19 -7.49
N ASN A 36 2.75 4.16 -7.39
CA ASN A 36 2.00 3.06 -6.79
C ASN A 36 2.44 2.81 -5.33
N TYR A 37 2.12 1.63 -4.80
CA TYR A 37 2.50 1.23 -3.45
C TYR A 37 3.93 0.68 -3.41
N PRO A 38 4.83 1.21 -2.56
CA PRO A 38 6.12 0.59 -2.31
C PRO A 38 5.92 -0.69 -1.51
N VAL A 39 5.88 -1.83 -2.20
CA VAL A 39 5.75 -3.15 -1.57
C VAL A 39 7.13 -3.76 -1.30
N ARG A 40 7.24 -4.53 -0.21
CA ARG A 40 8.49 -5.23 0.11
C ARG A 40 8.74 -6.32 -0.95
N LYS A 41 9.95 -6.38 -1.50
CA LYS A 41 10.32 -7.31 -2.58
C LYS A 41 10.06 -8.78 -2.22
N ASN A 42 10.28 -9.17 -0.96
CA ASN A 42 10.10 -10.54 -0.50
C ASN A 42 8.64 -11.03 -0.53
N ILE A 43 7.65 -10.12 -0.56
CA ILE A 43 6.23 -10.49 -0.71
C ILE A 43 5.98 -11.12 -2.09
N LEU A 44 6.77 -10.76 -3.10
CA LEU A 44 6.64 -11.26 -4.47
C LEU A 44 7.21 -12.69 -4.63
N SER A 45 7.98 -13.17 -3.66
CA SER A 45 8.74 -14.43 -3.77
C SER A 45 8.28 -15.51 -2.78
N VAL A 46 7.02 -15.47 -2.34
CA VAL A 46 6.48 -16.39 -1.33
C VAL A 46 5.85 -17.63 -1.99
N SER A 47 6.19 -18.84 -1.53
CA SER A 47 5.51 -20.08 -1.92
C SER A 47 4.30 -20.33 -1.02
N LYS A 48 3.13 -20.52 -1.63
CA LYS A 48 1.88 -20.81 -0.93
C LYS A 48 1.98 -22.12 -0.15
N GLU A 49 2.57 -23.15 -0.75
CA GLU A 49 2.73 -24.49 -0.18
C GLU A 49 3.61 -24.44 1.07
N LYS A 50 4.71 -23.68 1.01
CA LYS A 50 5.60 -23.47 2.15
C LYS A 50 4.85 -22.81 3.32
N ILE A 51 4.09 -21.75 3.04
CA ILE A 51 3.34 -21.02 4.07
C ILE A 51 2.22 -21.86 4.66
N PHE A 52 1.49 -22.63 3.85
CA PHE A 52 0.44 -23.52 4.35
C PHE A 52 1.01 -24.55 5.32
N ARG A 53 2.19 -25.11 5.02
CA ARG A 53 2.89 -26.04 5.93
C ARG A 53 3.36 -25.34 7.21
N GLU A 54 3.93 -24.14 7.11
CA GLU A 54 4.42 -23.38 8.27
C GLU A 54 3.28 -22.94 9.21
N LEU A 55 2.15 -22.49 8.65
CA LEU A 55 0.96 -22.08 9.39
C LEU A 55 0.03 -23.25 9.76
N LYS A 56 0.36 -24.47 9.34
CA LYS A 56 -0.44 -25.70 9.53
C LYS A 56 -1.87 -25.57 8.99
N PHE A 57 -2.02 -24.92 7.83
CA PHE A 57 -3.29 -24.83 7.12
C PHE A 57 -3.57 -26.08 6.30
N GLU A 58 -4.83 -26.48 6.28
CA GLU A 58 -5.29 -27.58 5.43
C GLU A 58 -5.49 -27.12 3.99
N ASN A 59 -5.02 -27.93 3.04
CA ASN A 59 -5.23 -27.67 1.63
C ASN A 59 -6.71 -27.83 1.26
N GLY A 60 -7.21 -26.91 0.44
CA GLY A 60 -8.60 -26.94 -0.03
C GLY A 60 -9.62 -26.28 0.90
N ILE A 61 -9.23 -25.86 2.10
CA ILE A 61 -10.11 -25.09 2.99
C ILE A 61 -10.02 -23.61 2.66
N PHE A 62 -11.19 -22.99 2.44
CA PHE A 62 -11.29 -21.54 2.29
C PHE A 62 -10.84 -20.85 3.57
N THR A 63 -9.77 -20.06 3.47
CA THR A 63 -9.15 -19.40 4.62
C THR A 63 -9.42 -17.91 4.56
N VAL A 64 -9.95 -17.33 5.64
CA VAL A 64 -10.19 -15.89 5.77
C VAL A 64 -9.13 -15.28 6.66
N LEU A 65 -8.40 -14.29 6.14
CA LEU A 65 -7.49 -13.48 6.93
C LEU A 65 -8.28 -12.35 7.60
N VAL A 66 -8.38 -12.40 8.94
CA VAL A 66 -8.94 -11.32 9.75
C VAL A 66 -7.80 -10.63 10.46
N PHE A 67 -7.65 -9.32 10.23
CA PHE A 67 -6.67 -8.48 10.92
C PHE A 67 -7.32 -7.13 11.26
N GLY A 68 -6.96 -6.58 12.41
CA GLY A 68 -7.37 -5.25 12.84
C GLY A 68 -6.13 -4.37 13.03
N GLY A 69 -5.93 -3.39 12.17
CA GLY A 69 -4.91 -2.36 12.39
C GLY A 69 -5.33 -1.42 13.52
N SER A 70 -4.39 -0.69 14.13
CA SER A 70 -4.77 0.49 14.93
C SER A 70 -5.38 1.55 14.02
N LEU A 71 -6.16 2.49 14.57
CA LEU A 71 -6.43 3.75 13.88
C LEU A 71 -5.07 4.36 13.54
N GLY A 72 -4.76 4.43 12.25
CA GLY A 72 -3.51 4.98 11.72
C GLY A 72 -3.32 6.45 12.08
#